data_AF-A0A160ILK9-F1
#
_entry.id   AF-A0A160ILK9-F1
#
_cell.length_a   1.000
_cell.length_b   1.000
_cell.length_c   1.000
_cell.angle_alpha   90.00
_cell.angle_beta   90.00
_cell.angle_gamma   90.00
#
_symmetry.space_group_name_H-M   'P 1'
#
loop_
_entity.id
_entity.type
_entity.pdbx_description
1 polymer ?
#
loop_
_entity_poly.entity_id
_entity_poly.type
_entity_poly.pdbx_seq_one_letter_code
_entity_poly.pdbx_strand_id
1 'polypeptide(L)'
;MKDNDETINIQKSHFKFLKNQTDKHDRLQKLLLEYMGYSDEFLITKSALQRLKRSDLSEIVLEQRAMIRKLIDDLEPSKRKEHLEYLDKLYMLQSRT
;
A
#
# COMPACT_ATOMS: atom_id res chain seq x y z
N MET A 1 21.05 12.15 12.14
CA MET A 1 22.03 12.51 11.09
C MET A 1 21.34 13.51 10.21
N LYS A 2 21.89 14.72 10.06
CA LYS A 2 21.33 15.74 9.17
C LYS A 2 21.65 15.30 7.75
N ASP A 3 20.63 15.08 6.93
CA ASP A 3 20.83 14.90 5.50
C ASP A 3 21.53 16.17 4.98
N ASN A 4 22.74 16.01 4.47
CA ASN A 4 23.43 17.09 3.77
C ASN A 4 22.62 17.35 2.50
N ASP A 5 21.96 18.50 2.43
CA ASP A 5 21.37 19.03 1.19
C ASP A 5 22.51 19.41 0.22
N GLU A 6 23.13 18.39 -0.38
CA GLU A 6 24.09 18.57 -1.46
C GLU A 6 23.31 18.90 -2.74
N THR A 7 23.37 20.18 -3.14
CA THR A 7 22.82 20.62 -4.42
C THR A 7 23.70 20.07 -5.56
N ILE A 8 23.18 19.08 -6.28
CA ILE A 8 23.82 18.51 -7.46
C ILE A 8 23.40 19.31 -8.70
N ASN A 9 24.37 19.92 -9.39
CA ASN A 9 24.12 20.66 -10.61
C ASN A 9 24.23 19.72 -11.83
N ILE A 10 23.10 19.39 -12.44
CA ILE A 10 23.00 18.47 -13.58
C ILE A 10 22.49 19.19 -14.82
N GLN A 11 23.02 18.78 -15.98
CA GLN A 11 22.52 19.28 -17.27
C GLN A 11 21.05 18.89 -17.47
N LYS A 12 20.24 19.83 -17.98
CA LYS A 12 18.79 19.64 -18.18
C LYS A 12 18.45 18.43 -19.06
N SER A 13 19.27 18.14 -20.07
CA SER A 13 19.13 16.97 -20.94
C SER A 13 19.31 15.66 -20.17
N HIS A 14 20.34 15.60 -19.31
CA HIS A 14 20.61 14.46 -18.46
C HIS A 14 19.51 14.25 -17.40
N PHE A 15 19.03 15.33 -16.78
CA PHE A 15 17.88 15.27 -15.89
C PHE A 15 16.63 14.71 -16.59
N LYS A 16 16.32 15.20 -17.80
CA LYS A 16 15.18 14.74 -18.59
C LYS A 16 15.30 13.27 -18.96
N PHE A 17 16.51 12.82 -19.29
CA PHE A 17 16.79 11.42 -19.53
C PHE A 17 16.54 10.56 -18.28
N LEU A 18 17.11 10.94 -17.13
CA LEU A 18 16.94 10.22 -15.87
C LEU A 18 15.46 10.13 -15.48
N LYS A 19 14.73 11.25 -15.55
CA LYS A 19 13.29 11.28 -15.27
C LYS A 19 12.50 10.32 -16.17
N ASN A 20 12.79 10.32 -17.48
CA ASN A 20 12.16 9.38 -18.40
C ASN A 20 12.48 7.91 -18.07
N GLN A 21 13.66 7.60 -17.55
CA GLN A 21 13.99 6.24 -17.12
C GLN A 21 13.23 5.85 -15.85
N THR A 22 13.11 6.77 -14.88
CA THR A 22 12.29 6.57 -13.68
C THR A 22 10.83 6.31 -14.05
N ASP A 23 10.24 7.14 -14.91
CA ASP A 23 8.84 6.99 -15.34
C ASP A 23 8.60 5.63 -16.05
N LYS A 24 9.57 5.16 -16.85
CA LYS A 24 9.51 3.84 -17.50
C LYS A 24 9.60 2.70 -16.50
N HIS A 25 10.49 2.82 -15.51
CA HIS A 25 10.65 1.83 -14.46
C HIS A 25 9.37 1.71 -13.62
N ASP A 26 8.81 2.84 -13.18
CA ASP A 26 7.57 2.88 -12.40
C ASP A 26 6.40 2.26 -13.18
N ARG A 27 6.33 2.50 -14.49
CA ARG A 27 5.32 1.90 -15.36
C ARG A 27 5.49 0.38 -15.48
N LEU A 28 6.72 -0.10 -15.67
CA LEU A 28 7.00 -1.53 -15.74
C LEU A 28 6.67 -2.25 -14.43
N GLN A 29 6.97 -1.60 -13.30
CA GLN A 29 6.63 -2.13 -11.98
C GLN A 29 5.12 -2.27 -11.80
N LYS A 30 4.33 -1.26 -12.21
CA LYS A 30 2.86 -1.36 -12.18
C LYS A 30 2.33 -2.48 -13.06
N LEU A 31 2.77 -2.54 -14.32
CA LEU A 31 2.36 -3.59 -15.26
C LEU A 31 2.69 -5.00 -14.77
N LEU A 32 3.83 -5.18 -14.10
CA LEU A 32 4.20 -6.46 -13.50
C LEU A 32 3.23 -6.85 -12.38
N LEU A 33 2.86 -5.89 -11.53
CA LEU A 33 1.95 -6.15 -10.41
C LEU A 33 0.52 -6.41 -10.89
N GLU A 34 0.06 -5.69 -11.92
CA GLU A 34 -1.19 -5.97 -12.62
C GLU A 34 -1.17 -7.39 -13.24
N TYR A 35 -0.07 -7.77 -13.91
CA TYR A 35 0.11 -9.10 -14.50
C TYR A 35 0.09 -10.22 -13.43
N MET A 36 0.61 -9.94 -12.23
CA MET A 36 0.54 -10.85 -11.08
C MET A 36 -0.85 -10.94 -10.45
N GLY A 37 -1.83 -10.18 -10.95
CA GLY A 37 -3.22 -10.23 -10.50
C GLY A 37 -3.54 -9.31 -9.32
N TYR A 38 -2.67 -8.36 -8.98
CA TYR A 38 -3.01 -7.31 -8.03
C TYR A 38 -3.95 -6.30 -8.70
N SER A 39 -5.15 -6.11 -8.16
CA SER A 39 -6.04 -5.03 -8.56
C SER A 39 -5.44 -3.66 -8.20
N ASP A 40 -5.72 -2.63 -8.99
CA ASP A 40 -5.23 -1.26 -8.79
C ASP A 40 -5.43 -0.73 -7.35
N GLU A 41 -6.49 -1.18 -6.69
CA GLU A 41 -6.82 -0.87 -5.28
C GLU A 41 -5.79 -1.41 -4.28
N PHE A 42 -5.10 -2.51 -4.59
CA PHE A 42 -3.99 -3.06 -3.79
C PHE A 42 -2.63 -2.47 -4.16
N LEU A 43 -2.56 -1.73 -5.27
CA LEU A 43 -1.37 -1.00 -5.72
C LEU A 43 -1.32 0.43 -5.21
N ILE A 44 -2.30 0.81 -4.39
CA ILE A 44 -2.34 2.10 -3.72
C ILE A 44 -1.11 2.23 -2.81
N THR A 45 -0.18 3.08 -3.22
CA THR A 45 1.02 3.39 -2.45
C THR A 45 0.66 4.25 -1.24
N LYS A 46 1.53 4.23 -0.21
CA LYS A 46 1.38 5.10 0.97
C LYS A 46 1.24 6.59 0.59
N SER A 47 1.94 7.04 -0.45
CA SER A 47 1.85 8.41 -0.94
C SER A 47 0.54 8.70 -1.68
N ALA A 48 -0.05 7.70 -2.35
CA ALA A 48 -1.38 7.82 -2.93
C ALA A 48 -2.47 7.90 -1.83
N LEU A 49 -2.37 7.09 -0.77
CA LEU A 49 -3.29 7.16 0.39
C LEU A 49 -3.29 8.55 1.04
N GLN A 50 -2.12 9.17 1.17
CA GLN A 50 -2.00 10.51 1.76
C GLN A 50 -2.67 11.62 0.94
N ARG A 51 -2.97 11.37 -0.34
CA ARG A 51 -3.66 12.32 -1.22
C ARG A 51 -5.18 12.17 -1.20
N LEU A 52 -5.70 11.09 -0.62
CA LEU A 52 -7.14 10.83 -0.53
C LEU A 52 -7.78 11.68 0.57
N LYS A 53 -9.07 11.98 0.38
CA LYS A 53 -9.84 12.64 1.45
C LYS A 53 -10.07 11.64 2.58
N ARG A 54 -10.28 12.18 3.78
CA ARG A 54 -10.58 11.38 4.96
C ARG A 54 -11.86 10.53 4.79
N SER A 55 -12.86 11.04 4.06
CA SER A 55 -14.08 10.29 3.71
C SER A 55 -13.75 9.03 2.91
N ASP A 56 -12.97 9.19 1.85
CA ASP A 56 -12.65 8.14 0.90
C ASP A 56 -11.78 7.07 1.58
N LEU A 57 -10.84 7.50 2.45
CA LEU A 57 -10.06 6.59 3.29
C LEU A 57 -10.95 5.79 4.25
N SER A 58 -11.98 6.40 4.83
CA SER A 58 -12.88 5.70 5.75
C SER A 58 -13.73 4.65 5.04
N GLU A 59 -14.18 4.92 3.80
CA GLU A 59 -14.91 3.97 2.97
C GLU A 59 -14.03 2.77 2.61
N ILE A 60 -12.80 3.02 2.12
CA ILE A 60 -11.83 1.96 1.80
C ILE A 60 -11.58 1.05 3.01
N VAL A 61 -11.39 1.63 4.21
CA VAL A 61 -11.18 0.83 5.43
C VAL A 61 -12.41 -0.01 5.78
N LEU A 62 -13.62 0.52 5.59
CA LEU A 62 -14.87 -0.21 5.86
C LEU A 62 -15.06 -1.37 4.87
N GLU A 63 -14.80 -1.14 3.58
CA GLU A 63 -14.87 -2.16 2.53
C GLU A 63 -13.85 -3.27 2.77
N GLN A 64 -12.60 -2.93 3.06
CA GLN A 64 -11.56 -3.90 3.41
C GLN A 64 -11.94 -4.73 4.65
N ARG A 65 -12.53 -4.10 5.67
CA ARG A 65 -13.03 -4.82 6.86
C ARG A 65 -14.15 -5.79 6.52
N ALA A 66 -15.09 -5.39 5.66
CA ALA A 66 -16.19 -6.25 5.23
C ALA A 66 -15.67 -7.45 4.42
N MET A 67 -14.73 -7.21 3.50
CA MET A 67 -14.07 -8.26 2.73
C MET A 67 -13.33 -9.24 3.63
N ILE A 68 -12.51 -8.76 4.56
CA ILE A 68 -11.76 -9.62 5.49
C ILE A 68 -12.71 -10.48 6.34
N ARG A 69 -13.80 -9.90 6.85
CA ARG A 69 -14.80 -10.68 7.61
C ARG A 69 -15.41 -11.78 6.76
N LYS A 70 -15.83 -11.47 5.53
CA LYS A 70 -16.37 -12.45 4.60
C LYS A 70 -15.38 -13.58 4.33
N LEU A 71 -14.13 -13.24 4.04
CA LEU A 71 -13.08 -14.23 3.81
C LEU A 71 -12.87 -15.13 5.03
N ILE A 72 -12.86 -14.57 6.24
CA ILE A 72 -12.74 -15.33 7.49
C ILE A 72 -13.94 -16.24 7.72
N ASP A 73 -15.15 -15.76 7.41
CA ASP A 73 -16.38 -16.54 7.54
C ASP A 73 -16.46 -17.69 6.52
N ASP A 74 -15.77 -17.58 5.39
CA ASP A 74 -15.65 -18.64 4.39
C ASP A 74 -14.55 -19.66 4.74
N LEU A 75 -13.71 -19.40 5.76
CA LEU A 75 -12.68 -20.35 6.21
C LEU A 75 -13.26 -21.48 7.05
N GLU A 76 -12.60 -22.64 6.94
CA GLU A 76 -12.80 -23.79 7.83
C GLU A 76 -12.66 -23.38 9.32
N PRO A 77 -13.47 -23.95 10.23
CA PRO A 77 -13.53 -23.50 11.62
C PRO A 77 -12.17 -23.49 12.35
N SER A 78 -11.29 -24.44 12.05
CA SER A 78 -9.95 -24.53 12.64
C SER A 78 -9.06 -23.35 12.24
N LYS A 79 -9.12 -22.93 10.97
CA LYS A 79 -8.35 -21.80 10.45
C LYS A 79 -8.95 -20.46 10.81
N ARG A 80 -10.29 -20.38 10.85
CA ARG A 80 -11.03 -19.19 11.31
C ARG A 80 -10.58 -18.75 12.70
N LYS A 81 -10.50 -19.69 13.65
CA LYS A 81 -10.08 -19.40 15.03
C LYS A 81 -8.65 -18.84 15.10
N GLU A 82 -7.72 -19.46 14.37
CA GLU A 82 -6.33 -19.00 14.29
C GLU A 82 -6.23 -17.55 13.82
N HIS A 83 -6.95 -17.20 12.75
CA HIS A 83 -6.94 -15.84 12.20
C HIS A 83 -7.65 -14.81 13.09
N LEU A 84 -8.75 -15.18 13.75
CA LEU A 84 -9.43 -14.30 14.70
C LEU A 84 -8.54 -13.99 15.91
N GLU A 85 -7.89 -14.99 16.51
CA GLU A 85 -6.97 -14.79 17.63
C GLU A 85 -5.77 -13.91 17.24
N TYR A 86 -5.29 -14.03 16.00
CA TYR A 86 -4.22 -13.16 15.49
C TYR A 86 -4.68 -11.70 15.34
N LEU A 87 -5.87 -11.48 14.77
CA LEU A 87 -6.45 -10.14 14.64
C LEU A 87 -6.70 -9.50 16.02
N ASP A 88 -7.25 -10.25 16.98
CA ASP A 88 -7.50 -9.77 18.34
C ASP A 88 -6.19 -9.31 19.01
N LYS A 89 -5.10 -10.07 18.86
CA LYS A 89 -3.78 -9.67 19.37
C LYS A 89 -3.31 -8.35 18.76
N LEU A 90 -3.43 -8.17 17.45
CA LEU A 90 -3.04 -6.93 16.77
C LEU A 90 -3.82 -5.71 17.30
N TYR A 91 -5.14 -5.83 17.46
CA TYR A 91 -5.97 -4.72 17.96
C TYR A 91 -5.73 -4.42 19.44
N MET A 92 -5.52 -5.44 20.27
CA MET A 92 -5.26 -5.28 21.70
C MET A 92 -3.85 -4.72 21.99
N LEU A 93 -2.88 -4.98 21.13
CA LEU A 93 -1.53 -4.40 21.21
C LEU A 93 -1.52 -2.89 20.91
N GLN A 94 -2.32 -2.45 19.94
CA GLN A 94 -2.43 -1.02 19.59
C GLN A 94 -3.19 -0.20 20.64
N SER A 95 -3.95 -0.85 21.53
CA SER A 95 -4.72 -0.18 22.59
C SER A 95 -3.88 0.18 23.83
N ARG A 96 -2.58 -0.18 23.85
CA ARG A 96 -1.68 -0.04 25.01
C ARG A 96 -0.51 0.93 24.81
N THR A 97 -0.46 1.62 23.67
CA THR A 97 0.52 2.67 23.32
C THR A 97 -0.21 3.95 22.99
#